data_AF-A0A8J2QWT0-F1
#
_entry.id   AF-A0A8J2QWT0-F1
#
_cell.length_a   1.000
_cell.length_b   1.000
_cell.length_c   1.000
_cell.angle_alpha   90.00
_cell.angle_beta   90.00
_cell.angle_gamma   90.00
#
_symmetry.space_group_name_H-M   'P 1'
#
loop_
_entity.id
_entity.type
_entity.pdbx_description
1 polymer ?
#
loop_
_entity_poly.entity_id
_entity_poly.type
_entity_poly.pdbx_seq_one_letter_code
_entity_poly.pdbx_strand_id
1 'polypeptide(L)'
;MVQEDFFHMVDMTLVNAWLLWRRINADSYMPLYDFKLAVSEHLRKAGKAVMTKKRGRPSSIVGTPTSSRGGTPSRIPESPVPAKKTRKTPARHQDLPLASVRTDGISHFPIWKKNARQICQNCSKFRSFTLCEKCNVYLCYNDKRNCYKEFHEE
;
A
#
# COMPACT_ATOMS: atom_id res chain seq x y z
N MET A 1 11.36 -27.19 -7.40
CA MET A 1 11.82 -27.26 -8.80
C MET A 1 10.93 -26.45 -9.74
N VAL A 2 9.61 -26.42 -9.56
CA VAL A 2 8.67 -25.83 -10.56
C VAL A 2 8.55 -24.29 -10.55
N GLN A 3 9.00 -23.59 -9.48
CA GLN A 3 8.82 -22.12 -9.40
C GLN A 3 9.78 -21.36 -10.31
N GLU A 4 11.02 -21.82 -10.48
CA GLU A 4 12.03 -21.15 -11.31
C GLU A 4 11.65 -21.19 -12.79
N ASP A 5 11.13 -22.32 -13.27
CA ASP A 5 10.71 -22.51 -14.66
C ASP A 5 9.56 -21.56 -15.05
N PHE A 6 8.64 -21.31 -14.11
CA PHE A 6 7.51 -20.42 -14.35
C PHE A 6 7.95 -18.97 -14.55
N PHE A 7 8.80 -18.44 -13.66
CA PHE A 7 9.27 -17.06 -13.79
C PHE A 7 10.13 -16.87 -15.04
N HIS A 8 10.90 -17.89 -15.42
CA HIS A 8 11.65 -17.88 -16.66
C HIS A 8 10.72 -17.78 -17.90
N MET A 9 9.64 -18.55 -17.94
CA MET A 9 8.65 -18.46 -19.03
C MET A 9 7.98 -17.09 -19.11
N VAL A 10 7.60 -16.51 -17.96
CA VAL A 10 7.00 -15.16 -17.92
C VAL A 10 8.00 -14.12 -18.41
N ASP A 11 9.27 -14.22 -18.02
CA ASP A 11 10.29 -13.27 -18.48
C ASP A 11 10.53 -13.37 -19.99
N MET A 12 10.66 -14.59 -20.53
CA MET A 12 10.84 -14.83 -21.97
C MET A 12 9.66 -14.31 -22.80
N THR A 13 8.42 -14.53 -22.34
CA THR A 13 7.23 -14.02 -23.03
C THR A 13 7.16 -12.48 -23.03
N LEU A 14 7.53 -11.83 -21.93
CA LEU A 14 7.58 -10.36 -21.85
C LEU A 14 8.65 -9.76 -22.77
N VAL A 15 9.83 -10.37 -22.86
CA VAL A 15 10.89 -9.93 -23.78
C VAL A 15 10.44 -10.06 -25.23
N ASN A 16 9.81 -11.18 -25.59
CA ASN A 16 9.28 -11.38 -26.94
C ASN A 16 8.17 -10.38 -27.29
N ALA A 17 7.25 -10.11 -26.35
CA ALA A 17 6.22 -9.09 -26.52
C ALA A 17 6.81 -7.68 -26.71
N TRP A 18 7.87 -7.34 -25.98
CA TRP A 18 8.56 -6.04 -26.14
C TRP A 18 9.23 -5.92 -27.51
N LEU A 19 9.88 -6.98 -28.00
CA LEU A 19 10.47 -7.00 -29.35
C LEU A 19 9.40 -6.82 -30.44
N LEU A 20 8.23 -7.46 -30.29
CA LEU A 20 7.10 -7.26 -31.18
C LEU A 20 6.57 -5.82 -31.12
N TRP A 21 6.40 -5.26 -29.92
CA TRP A 21 5.96 -3.89 -29.73
C TRP A 21 6.90 -2.88 -30.40
N ARG A 22 8.22 -3.07 -30.27
CA ARG A 22 9.23 -2.22 -30.92
C ARG A 22 9.19 -2.25 -32.44
N ARG A 23 8.82 -3.39 -33.04
CA ARG A 23 8.68 -3.50 -34.50
C ARG A 23 7.50 -2.67 -35.02
N ILE A 24 6.43 -2.60 -34.24
CA ILE A 24 5.21 -1.86 -34.60
C ILE A 24 5.39 -0.36 -34.30
N ASN A 25 6.11 -0.02 -33.22
CA ASN A 25 6.30 1.35 -32.76
C ASN A 25 7.73 1.82 -33.01
N ALA A 26 8.17 1.77 -34.28
CA ALA A 26 9.56 2.05 -34.65
C ALA A 26 10.03 3.46 -34.26
N ASP A 27 9.12 4.44 -34.28
CA ASP A 27 9.41 5.85 -33.95
C ASP A 27 9.36 6.14 -32.45
N SER A 28 8.89 5.20 -31.63
CA SER A 28 8.74 5.37 -30.18
C SER A 28 9.71 4.46 -29.43
N TYR A 29 10.66 5.06 -28.73
CA TYR A 29 11.56 4.32 -27.85
C TYR A 29 10.93 4.13 -26.46
N MET A 30 10.79 2.87 -26.03
CA MET A 30 10.45 2.49 -24.66
C MET A 30 11.44 1.44 -24.16
N PRO A 31 12.20 1.71 -23.08
CA PRO A 31 13.04 0.72 -22.42
C PRO A 31 12.25 -0.52 -21.99
N LEU A 32 12.91 -1.69 -21.97
CA LEU A 32 12.29 -2.95 -21.53
C LEU A 32 11.72 -2.87 -20.12
N TYR A 33 12.36 -2.11 -19.23
CA TYR A 33 11.90 -1.88 -17.86
C TYR A 33 10.52 -1.19 -17.85
N ASP A 34 10.38 -0.09 -18.58
CA ASP A 34 9.13 0.68 -18.64
C ASP A 34 8.01 -0.14 -19.30
N PHE A 35 8.35 -0.94 -20.31
CA PHE A 35 7.41 -1.89 -20.91
C PHE A 35 6.89 -2.91 -19.90
N LYS A 36 7.79 -3.54 -19.13
CA LYS A 36 7.41 -4.50 -18.07
C LYS A 36 6.58 -3.82 -16.99
N LEU A 37 6.91 -2.58 -16.62
CA LEU A 37 6.13 -1.78 -15.68
C LEU A 37 4.71 -1.55 -16.20
N ALA A 38 4.55 -1.08 -17.43
CA ALA A 38 3.25 -0.85 -18.06
C ALA A 38 2.40 -2.12 -18.09
N VAL A 39 2.97 -3.25 -18.53
CA VAL A 39 2.29 -4.55 -18.54
C VAL A 39 1.82 -4.94 -17.13
N SER A 40 2.68 -4.77 -16.12
CA SER A 40 2.32 -5.07 -14.72
C SER A 40 1.17 -4.19 -14.21
N GLU A 41 1.12 -2.92 -14.58
CA GLU A 41 0.04 -2.02 -14.19
C GLU A 41 -1.28 -2.42 -14.82
N HIS A 42 -1.25 -2.75 -16.12
CA HIS A 42 -2.43 -3.18 -16.85
C HIS A 42 -2.95 -4.52 -16.32
N LEU A 43 -2.07 -5.49 -16.04
CA LEU A 43 -2.46 -6.76 -15.42
C LEU A 43 -3.01 -6.58 -14.00
N ARG A 44 -2.45 -5.65 -13.21
CA ARG A 44 -2.95 -5.33 -11.86
C ARG A 44 -4.36 -4.72 -11.88
N LYS A 45 -4.70 -4.03 -12.97
CA LYS A 45 -6.02 -3.42 -13.22
C LYS A 45 -6.97 -4.41 -13.89
N ALA A 46 -6.45 -5.34 -14.71
CA ALA A 46 -7.22 -6.39 -15.36
C ALA A 46 -7.87 -7.33 -14.32
N GLY A 47 -9.13 -7.68 -14.53
CA GLY A 47 -9.91 -8.52 -13.60
C GLY A 47 -10.49 -7.79 -12.38
N LYS A 48 -10.08 -6.55 -12.10
CA LYS A 48 -10.85 -5.67 -11.23
C LYS A 48 -11.94 -5.06 -12.09
N ALA A 49 -13.11 -5.71 -12.12
CA ALA A 49 -14.33 -5.04 -12.56
C ALA A 49 -14.35 -3.64 -11.93
N VAL A 50 -14.73 -2.63 -12.71
CA VAL A 50 -14.98 -1.27 -12.23
C VAL A 50 -16.16 -1.34 -11.26
N MET A 51 -15.91 -1.89 -10.08
CA MET A 51 -16.80 -1.85 -8.94
C MET A 51 -16.65 -0.44 -8.41
N THR A 52 -17.57 0.41 -8.86
CA THR A 52 -17.81 1.74 -8.32
C THR A 52 -17.64 1.71 -6.79
N LYS A 53 -16.55 2.34 -6.34
CA LYS A 53 -16.34 2.96 -5.04
C LYS A 53 -17.31 2.47 -3.93
N LYS A 54 -16.97 1.39 -3.24
CA LYS A 54 -17.32 1.24 -1.81
C LYS A 54 -16.05 1.01 -0.99
N ARG A 55 -15.67 2.10 -0.33
CA ARG A 55 -14.72 2.19 0.76
C ARG A 55 -15.25 1.33 1.92
N GLY A 56 -14.53 0.29 2.32
CA GLY A 56 -14.90 -0.50 3.50
C GLY A 56 -14.32 -1.91 3.49
N ARG A 57 -13.64 -2.26 4.58
CA ARG A 57 -13.38 -3.65 4.97
C ARG A 57 -14.75 -4.27 5.33
N PRO A 58 -15.18 -5.41 4.77
CA PRO A 58 -16.39 -6.06 5.23
C PRO A 58 -16.14 -6.56 6.67
N SER A 59 -16.68 -5.85 7.65
CA SER A 59 -16.92 -6.40 8.99
C SER A 59 -18.20 -7.20 8.91
N SER A 60 -18.09 -8.53 8.98
CA SER A 60 -19.23 -9.41 9.21
C SER A 60 -19.73 -9.24 10.64
N ILE A 61 -20.72 -8.36 10.85
CA ILE A 61 -21.59 -8.39 12.03
C ILE A 61 -23.02 -8.10 11.56
N VAL A 62 -23.82 -9.16 11.52
CA VAL A 62 -25.29 -9.19 11.61
C VAL A 62 -25.51 -10.23 12.71
N GLY A 63 -26.01 -9.92 13.91
CA GLY A 63 -27.34 -9.44 14.25
C GLY A 63 -27.88 -10.42 15.33
N THR A 64 -28.10 -9.94 16.55
CA THR A 64 -28.61 -10.62 17.77
C THR A 64 -30.14 -10.87 17.71
N PRO A 65 -30.87 -11.46 18.71
CA PRO A 65 -30.58 -12.39 19.85
C PRO A 65 -31.63 -13.55 20.06
N THR A 66 -31.41 -14.36 21.13
CA THR A 66 -32.36 -15.13 21.99
C THR A 66 -32.65 -16.65 21.82
N SER A 67 -32.39 -17.33 22.96
CA SER A 67 -32.98 -18.52 23.61
C SER A 67 -32.93 -19.96 23.02
N SER A 68 -32.11 -20.76 23.70
CA SER A 68 -32.46 -22.01 24.42
C SER A 68 -32.26 -23.41 23.78
N ARG A 69 -31.60 -24.25 24.61
CA ARG A 69 -31.61 -25.73 24.73
C ARG A 69 -30.73 -26.59 23.80
N GLY A 70 -29.63 -27.08 24.38
CA GLY A 70 -29.43 -28.52 24.60
C GLY A 70 -28.41 -29.26 23.70
N GLY A 71 -27.42 -29.92 24.33
CA GLY A 71 -26.73 -31.10 23.76
C GLY A 71 -25.21 -31.05 23.64
N THR A 72 -24.50 -31.51 24.68
CA THR A 72 -23.05 -31.82 24.75
C THR A 72 -22.79 -33.26 24.24
N PRO A 73 -21.56 -33.81 24.19
CA PRO A 73 -20.30 -33.39 23.54
C PRO A 73 -19.76 -34.45 22.55
N SER A 74 -18.74 -34.12 21.75
CA SER A 74 -17.70 -35.12 21.42
C SER A 74 -16.32 -34.48 21.29
N ARG A 75 -15.40 -35.05 22.08
CA ARG A 75 -13.98 -34.72 22.23
C ARG A 75 -13.17 -35.18 21.00
N ILE A 76 -12.19 -34.38 20.58
CA ILE A 76 -10.83 -34.85 20.25
C ILE A 76 -9.81 -33.78 20.71
N PRO A 77 -8.66 -34.14 21.34
CA PRO A 77 -7.70 -33.18 21.91
C PRO A 77 -6.51 -32.84 20.99
N GLU A 78 -5.88 -31.69 21.30
CA GLU A 78 -4.46 -31.32 21.13
C GLU A 78 -3.88 -30.95 19.76
N SER A 79 -3.54 -29.65 19.60
CA SER A 79 -2.17 -29.23 19.28
C SER A 79 -1.99 -27.72 19.54
N PRO A 80 -1.01 -27.25 20.34
CA PRO A 80 -0.75 -25.83 20.53
C PRO A 80 0.00 -25.28 19.32
N VAL A 81 -0.70 -24.60 18.40
CA VAL A 81 -0.06 -23.83 17.34
C VAL A 81 0.56 -22.57 17.99
N PRO A 82 1.89 -22.37 17.95
CA PRO A 82 2.49 -21.17 18.50
C PRO A 82 2.01 -19.97 17.67
N ALA A 83 1.43 -18.98 18.36
CA ALA A 83 1.03 -17.71 17.77
C ALA A 83 2.24 -17.08 17.08
N LYS A 84 2.28 -17.17 15.75
CA LYS A 84 3.29 -16.48 14.94
C LYS A 84 3.07 -14.98 15.16
N LYS A 85 3.95 -14.38 15.97
CA LYS A 85 4.08 -12.92 16.10
C LYS A 85 4.13 -12.36 14.69
N THR A 86 3.13 -11.57 14.32
CA THR A 86 3.08 -10.86 13.04
C THR A 86 4.40 -10.10 12.87
N ARG A 87 5.20 -10.55 11.90
CA ARG A 87 6.44 -9.88 11.50
C ARG A 87 6.06 -8.43 11.19
N LYS A 88 6.58 -7.48 11.97
CA LYS A 88 6.39 -6.05 11.70
C LYS A 88 7.02 -5.79 10.34
N THR A 89 6.18 -5.67 9.32
CA THR A 89 6.61 -5.18 8.02
C THR A 89 7.28 -3.83 8.23
N PRO A 90 8.40 -3.54 7.54
CA PRO A 90 8.96 -2.19 7.55
C PRO A 90 7.84 -1.22 7.16
N ALA A 91 7.78 -0.08 7.86
CA ALA A 91 6.74 0.92 7.67
C ALA A 91 6.52 1.16 6.18
N ARG A 92 5.32 0.84 5.69
CA ARG A 92 4.94 1.06 4.29
C ARG A 92 5.31 2.50 3.92
N HIS A 93 5.91 2.67 2.75
CA HIS A 93 6.01 3.96 2.09
C HIS A 93 4.61 4.58 2.11
N GLN A 94 4.46 5.76 2.72
CA GLN A 94 3.15 6.44 2.72
C GLN A 94 2.89 6.89 1.29
N ASP A 95 1.66 6.71 0.81
CA ASP A 95 1.27 7.21 -0.51
C ASP A 95 1.38 8.74 -0.47
N LEU A 96 2.32 9.30 -1.25
CA LEU A 96 2.53 10.74 -1.28
C LEU A 96 1.29 11.42 -1.91
N PRO A 97 0.76 12.48 -1.28
CA PRO A 97 -0.34 13.24 -1.87
C PRO A 97 0.10 13.94 -3.17
N LEU A 98 -0.86 14.25 -4.03
CA LEU A 98 -0.64 15.04 -5.24
C LEU A 98 -0.04 16.41 -4.89
N ALA A 99 0.88 16.91 -5.72
CA ALA A 99 1.55 18.19 -5.51
C ALA A 99 0.56 19.35 -5.33
N SER A 100 -0.54 19.36 -6.09
CA SER A 100 -1.59 20.38 -5.98
C SER A 100 -2.33 20.39 -4.64
N VAL A 101 -2.43 19.24 -3.96
CA VAL A 101 -3.02 19.13 -2.61
C VAL A 101 -1.98 19.43 -1.55
N ARG A 102 -0.70 19.17 -1.85
CA ARG A 102 0.40 19.42 -0.94
C ARG A 102 0.63 20.92 -0.74
N THR A 103 0.59 21.71 -1.81
CA THR A 103 0.94 23.14 -1.80
C THR A 103 -0.27 24.07 -1.81
N ASP A 104 -1.48 23.57 -1.54
CA ASP A 104 -2.68 24.42 -1.58
C ASP A 104 -2.79 25.42 -0.42
N GLY A 105 -1.93 25.30 0.59
CA GLY A 105 -1.82 26.24 1.71
C GLY A 105 -3.04 26.28 2.64
N ILE A 106 -4.04 25.41 2.46
CA ILE A 106 -5.31 25.46 3.18
C ILE A 106 -5.56 24.12 3.88
N SER A 107 -6.02 24.14 5.13
CA SER A 107 -6.47 22.93 5.85
C SER A 107 -5.38 21.87 6.09
N HIS A 108 -4.12 22.29 6.24
CA HIS A 108 -3.01 21.43 6.68
C HIS A 108 -2.81 21.58 8.20
N PHE A 109 -3.59 20.84 8.99
CA PHE A 109 -3.49 20.87 10.44
C PHE A 109 -2.56 19.77 10.98
N PRO A 110 -1.65 20.09 11.93
CA PRO A 110 -0.79 19.10 12.56
C PRO A 110 -1.55 18.34 13.66
N ILE A 111 -1.53 17.01 13.58
CA ILE A 111 -2.11 16.11 14.59
C ILE A 111 -0.99 15.30 15.24
N TRP A 112 -0.95 15.27 16.57
CA TRP A 112 0.02 14.47 17.31
C TRP A 112 -0.48 13.03 17.55
N LYS A 113 0.23 12.02 17.02
CA LYS A 113 -0.11 10.60 17.20
C LYS A 113 0.82 9.90 18.21
N LYS A 114 0.40 9.81 19.49
CA LYS A 114 1.22 9.25 20.59
C LYS A 114 1.81 7.84 20.33
N ASN A 115 1.06 6.96 19.66
CA ASN A 115 1.42 5.55 19.50
C ASN A 115 1.92 5.16 18.09
N ALA A 116 2.08 6.14 17.19
CA ALA A 116 2.48 5.89 15.82
C ALA A 116 3.54 6.89 15.38
N ARG A 117 4.81 6.50 15.47
CA ARG A 117 5.94 7.30 14.97
C ARG A 117 6.38 6.76 13.61
N GLN A 118 6.31 7.57 12.57
CA GLN A 118 6.70 7.19 11.21
C GLN A 118 7.86 8.04 10.70
N ILE A 119 8.52 7.58 9.63
CA ILE A 119 9.59 8.33 8.97
C ILE A 119 9.00 9.62 8.39
N CYS A 120 9.72 10.72 8.57
CA CYS A 120 9.38 12.01 7.99
C CYS A 120 9.54 11.96 6.47
N GLN A 121 8.51 12.32 5.73
CA GLN A 121 8.57 12.26 4.26
C GLN A 121 9.42 13.39 3.63
N ASN A 122 9.63 14.51 4.33
CA ASN A 122 10.46 15.59 3.81
C ASN A 122 11.96 15.28 3.90
N CYS A 123 12.40 14.77 5.05
CA CYS A 123 13.83 14.59 5.32
C CYS A 123 14.29 13.13 5.29
N SER A 124 13.37 12.16 5.27
CA SER A 124 13.57 10.70 5.21
C SER A 124 14.54 10.08 6.24
N LYS A 125 15.10 10.88 7.15
CA LYS A 125 16.12 10.49 8.14
C LYS A 125 15.54 10.33 9.54
N PHE A 126 14.60 11.20 9.91
CA PHE A 126 14.05 11.27 11.25
C PHE A 126 12.64 10.74 11.29
N ARG A 127 12.20 10.32 12.48
CA ARG A 127 10.81 9.90 12.71
C ARG A 127 10.04 10.98 13.44
N SER A 128 8.80 11.21 13.05
CA SER A 128 7.90 12.21 13.66
C SER A 128 6.61 11.56 14.18
N PHE A 129 6.00 12.20 15.18
CA PHE A 129 4.65 11.90 15.67
C PHE A 129 3.59 12.84 15.06
N THR A 130 4.05 13.92 14.42
CA THR A 130 3.19 14.92 13.78
C THR A 130 2.76 14.41 12.42
N LEU A 131 1.45 14.25 12.26
CA LEU A 131 0.75 13.85 11.05
C LEU A 131 0.02 15.07 10.48
N CYS A 132 0.09 15.29 9.18
CA CYS A 132 -0.84 16.21 8.51
C CYS A 132 -2.19 15.51 8.25
N GLU A 133 -3.30 16.12 8.67
CA GLU A 133 -4.64 15.53 8.49
C GLU A 133 -5.03 15.35 7.02
N LYS A 134 -4.75 16.36 6.18
CA LYS A 134 -5.10 16.37 4.76
C LYS A 134 -4.19 15.45 3.94
N CYS A 135 -2.88 15.63 4.09
CA CYS A 135 -1.88 14.90 3.34
C CYS A 135 -1.66 13.47 3.86
N ASN A 136 -2.09 13.18 5.09
CA ASN A 136 -1.86 11.90 5.79
C ASN A 136 -0.39 11.45 5.79
N VAL A 137 0.54 12.42 5.85
CA VAL A 137 1.99 12.20 5.92
C VAL A 137 2.56 12.65 7.26
N TYR A 138 3.61 11.97 7.69
CA TYR A 138 4.32 12.36 8.92
C TYR A 138 5.46 13.30 8.58
N LEU A 139 5.54 14.42 9.31
CA LEU A 139 6.50 15.50 9.05
C LEU A 139 7.13 15.98 10.35
N CYS A 140 8.41 16.33 10.34
CA CYS A 140 9.06 16.89 11.52
C CYS A 140 8.52 18.28 11.85
N TYR A 141 8.17 18.47 13.12
CA TYR A 141 7.80 19.76 13.69
C TYR A 141 8.52 19.91 15.04
N ASN A 142 9.70 20.52 15.03
CA ASN A 142 10.54 20.76 16.20
C ASN A 142 11.27 22.11 16.04
N ASP A 143 11.83 22.64 17.13
CA ASP A 143 12.54 23.94 17.14
C ASP A 143 13.68 24.03 16.11
N LYS A 144 14.37 22.92 15.85
CA LYS A 144 15.51 22.89 14.91
C LYS A 144 15.10 22.68 13.46
N ARG A 145 13.91 22.12 13.20
CA ARG A 145 13.49 21.63 11.87
C ARG A 145 11.99 21.68 11.72
N ASN A 146 11.52 22.44 10.73
CA ASN A 146 10.11 22.58 10.41
C ASN A 146 9.80 22.02 9.03
N CYS A 147 10.04 20.72 8.87
CA CYS A 147 9.67 19.98 7.66
C CYS A 147 8.17 20.02 7.37
N TYR A 148 7.32 20.33 8.37
CA TYR A 148 5.90 20.53 8.15
C TYR A 148 5.63 21.73 7.24
N LYS A 149 6.33 22.85 7.46
CA LYS A 149 6.18 24.06 6.65
C LYS A 149 6.78 23.87 5.25
N GLU A 150 8.03 23.41 5.19
CA GLU A 150 8.75 23.12 3.93
C GLU A 150 7.92 22.24 3.00
N PHE A 151 7.33 21.17 3.53
CA PHE A 151 6.56 20.23 2.73
C PHE A 151 5.27 20.83 2.12
N HIS A 152 4.69 21.88 2.67
CA HIS A 152 3.43 22.47 2.18
C HIS A 152 3.61 23.81 1.44
N GLU A 153 4.82 24.38 1.44
CA GLU A 153 5.11 25.65 0.76
C GLU A 153 5.99 25.48 -0.49
N GLU A 154 6.84 24.46 -0.50
CA GLU A 154 7.71 24.07 -1.63
C GLU A 154 6.99 23.05 -2.51
#